data_AF-A0A962HQ73-F1
#
_entry.id   AF-A0A962HQ73-F1
#
_cell.length_a   1.000
_cell.length_b   1.000
_cell.length_c   1.000
_cell.angle_alpha   90.00
_cell.angle_beta   90.00
_cell.angle_gamma   90.00
#
_symmetry.space_group_name_H-M   'P 1'
#
loop_
_entity.id
_entity.type
_entity.pdbx_description
1 polymer ?
#
loop_
_entity_poly.entity_id
_entity_poly.type
_entity_poly.pdbx_seq_one_letter_code
_entity_poly.pdbx_strand_id
1 'polypeptide(L)' 'MSSAIFDGEGNQTTPLHSFSQLFERATIGPLSGEFVVLCGLVFHGSWILFACLTWRQDVSTRRRRQSNIAMG' A
#
# COMPACT_ATOMS: atom_id res chain seq x y z
N MET A 1 -40.74 -12.64 -25.28
CA MET A 1 -40.43 -11.23 -24.94
C MET A 1 -39.91 -11.21 -23.51
N SER A 2 -38.73 -10.63 -23.27
CA SER A 2 -38.15 -10.33 -21.94
C SER A 2 -37.33 -11.42 -21.21
N SER A 3 -36.24 -11.89 -21.81
CA SER A 3 -35.09 -12.43 -21.05
C SER A 3 -33.73 -11.81 -21.46
N ALA A 4 -33.67 -11.11 -22.60
CA ALA A 4 -32.46 -10.46 -23.11
C ALA A 4 -32.20 -9.05 -22.53
N ILE A 5 -33.03 -8.56 -21.60
CA ILE A 5 -32.87 -7.22 -20.98
C ILE A 5 -32.03 -7.30 -19.70
N PHE A 6 -31.76 -8.49 -19.15
CA PHE A 6 -30.91 -8.63 -17.95
C PHE A 6 -29.42 -8.88 -18.24
N ASP A 7 -29.04 -9.13 -19.51
CA ASP A 7 -27.68 -9.59 -19.84
C ASP A 7 -26.75 -8.53 -20.48
N GLY A 8 -27.19 -7.26 -20.61
CA GLY A 8 -26.60 -6.36 -21.61
C GLY A 8 -25.89 -5.09 -21.14
N GLU A 9 -26.06 -4.65 -19.89
CA GLU A 9 -25.35 -3.47 -19.37
C GLU A 9 -23.96 -3.92 -18.93
N GLY A 10 -23.04 -3.97 -19.89
CA GLY A 10 -21.67 -4.46 -19.78
C GLY A 10 -20.94 -3.91 -18.55
N ASN A 11 -21.03 -4.66 -17.45
CA ASN A 11 -20.20 -4.48 -16.30
C ASN A 11 -18.75 -4.69 -16.73
N GLN A 12 -17.97 -3.61 -16.80
CA GLN A 12 -16.57 -3.62 -17.23
C GLN A 12 -15.64 -4.32 -16.22
N THR A 13 -16.19 -4.97 -15.19
CA THR A 13 -15.40 -5.76 -14.25
C THR A 13 -15.11 -7.13 -14.85
N THR A 14 -14.11 -7.22 -15.72
CA THR A 14 -13.40 -8.49 -15.89
C THR A 14 -12.74 -8.84 -14.56
N PRO A 15 -13.21 -9.88 -13.84
CA PRO A 15 -12.66 -10.26 -12.54
C PRO A 15 -11.19 -10.67 -12.70
N LEU A 16 -10.36 -10.17 -11.79
CA LEU A 16 -8.94 -10.51 -11.76
C LEU A 16 -8.80 -11.96 -11.32
N HIS A 17 -8.35 -12.82 -12.23
CA HIS A 17 -8.17 -14.26 -11.95
C HIS A 17 -6.77 -14.59 -11.42
N SER A 18 -5.78 -13.72 -11.66
CA SER A 18 -4.38 -13.97 -11.35
C SER A 18 -3.61 -12.69 -11.04
N PHE A 19 -2.57 -12.80 -10.21
CA PHE A 19 -1.66 -11.69 -9.90
C PHE A 19 -0.96 -11.13 -11.16
N SER A 20 -0.72 -11.94 -12.18
CA SER A 20 -0.17 -11.48 -13.46
C SER A 20 -1.04 -10.42 -14.14
N GLN A 21 -2.37 -10.54 -14.03
CA GLN A 21 -3.30 -9.55 -14.59
C GLN A 21 -3.24 -8.20 -13.85
N LEU A 22 -2.83 -8.20 -12.57
CA LEU A 22 -2.60 -6.95 -11.83
C LEU A 22 -1.40 -6.21 -12.40
N PHE A 23 -0.29 -6.90 -12.65
CA PHE A 23 0.91 -6.29 -13.22
C PHE A 23 0.68 -5.83 -14.66
N GLU A 24 -0.08 -6.59 -15.46
CA GLU A 24 -0.47 -6.22 -16.81
C GLU A 24 -1.34 -4.95 -16.82
N ARG A 25 -2.31 -4.84 -15.91
CA ARG A 25 -3.14 -3.62 -15.76
C ARG A 25 -2.39 -2.45 -15.11
N ALA A 26 -1.40 -2.72 -14.28
CA ALA A 26 -0.54 -1.70 -13.68
C ALA A 26 0.57 -1.21 -14.64
N THR A 27 0.68 -1.81 -15.83
CA THR A 27 1.62 -1.37 -16.86
C THR A 27 1.12 -0.06 -17.44
N ILE A 28 1.88 1.01 -17.24
CA ILE A 28 1.55 2.36 -17.73
C ILE A 28 2.54 2.69 -18.85
N GLY A 29 2.11 2.53 -20.10
CA GLY A 29 2.97 2.75 -21.27
C GLY A 29 4.13 1.73 -21.34
N PRO A 30 5.39 2.15 -21.60
CA PRO A 30 6.55 1.25 -21.66
C PRO A 30 7.07 0.80 -20.28
N LEU A 31 6.44 1.25 -19.18
CA LEU A 31 6.86 0.91 -17.82
C LEU A 31 6.17 -0.37 -17.36
N SER A 32 6.94 -1.44 -17.14
CA SER A 32 6.44 -2.71 -16.61
C SER A 32 5.73 -2.50 -15.27
N GLY A 33 4.56 -3.12 -15.11
CA GLY A 33 3.75 -3.01 -13.89
C GLY A 33 4.48 -3.45 -12.61
N GLU A 34 5.53 -4.27 -12.72
CA GLU A 34 6.39 -4.63 -11.58
C GLU A 34 7.06 -3.39 -10.96
N PHE A 35 7.56 -2.45 -11.79
CA PHE A 35 8.15 -1.21 -11.30
C PHE A 35 7.12 -0.33 -10.59
N VAL A 36 5.89 -0.26 -11.12
CA VAL A 36 4.81 0.52 -10.52
C VAL A 36 4.44 -0.02 -9.15
N VAL A 37 4.32 -1.35 -9.03
CA VAL A 37 4.04 -2.02 -7.76
C VAL A 37 5.21 -1.85 -6.77
N LEU A 38 6.45 -1.98 -7.22
CA LEU A 38 7.63 -1.76 -6.38
C LEU A 38 7.72 -0.32 -5.88
N CYS A 39 7.47 0.68 -6.74
CA CYS A 39 7.42 2.09 -6.34
C CYS A 39 6.35 2.32 -5.26
N GLY A 40 5.16 1.74 -5.45
CA GLY A 40 4.10 1.77 -4.45
C GLY A 40 4.53 1.14 -3.12
N LEU A 41 5.18 -0.02 -3.17
CA LEU A 41 5.65 -0.74 -1.99
C LEU A 41 6.76 0.03 -1.25
N VAL A 42 7.70 0.66 -1.97
CA VAL A 42 8.74 1.52 -1.40
C VAL A 42 8.13 2.76 -0.77
N PHE A 43 7.16 3.40 -1.42
CA PHE A 43 6.47 4.56 -0.88
C PHE A 43 5.76 4.24 0.44
N HIS A 44 4.92 3.20 0.45
CA HIS A 44 4.23 2.77 1.68
C HIS A 44 5.19 2.26 2.74
N GLY A 45 6.23 1.51 2.34
CA GLY A 45 7.30 1.06 3.23
C GLY A 45 8.02 2.22 3.88
N SER A 46 8.24 3.32 3.16
CA SER A 46 8.85 4.54 3.69
C SER A 46 7.97 5.21 4.74
N TRP A 47 6.65 5.27 4.55
CA TRP A 47 5.72 5.78 5.56
C TRP A 47 5.69 4.91 6.82
N ILE A 48 5.65 3.59 6.65
CA ILE A 48 5.70 2.63 7.77
C ILE A 48 7.02 2.79 8.53
N LEU A 49 8.14 2.88 7.80
CA LEU A 49 9.46 3.08 8.39
C LEU A 49 9.53 4.40 9.14
N PHE A 50 9.03 5.49 8.57
CA PHE A 50 8.99 6.80 9.21
C PHE A 50 8.19 6.78 10.51
N ALA A 51 7.00 6.15 10.51
CA ALA A 51 6.18 5.98 11.69
C ALA A 51 6.91 5.14 12.76
N CYS A 52 7.57 4.06 12.36
CA CYS A 52 8.34 3.20 13.26
C CYS A 52 9.55 3.93 13.86
N LEU A 53 10.30 4.68 13.05
CA LEU A 53 11.42 5.51 13.52
C LEU A 53 10.96 6.56 14.52
N THR A 54 9.85 7.25 14.22
CA THR A 54 9.24 8.25 15.10
C THR A 54 8.85 7.62 16.44
N TRP A 55 8.17 6.47 16.41
CA TRP A 55 7.81 5.73 17.62
C TRP A 55 9.05 5.31 18.43
N ARG A 56 10.08 4.79 17.76
CA ARG A 56 11.34 4.38 18.41
C ARG A 56 12.05 5.55 19.08
N GLN A 57 12.07 6.71 18.43
CA GLN A 57 12.63 7.94 19.00
C GLN A 57 11.85 8.42 20.22
N ASP A 58 10.52 8.38 20.19
CA ASP A 58 9.69 8.75 21.33
C ASP A 58 9.92 7.81 22.52
N VAL A 59 9.92 6.49 22.29
CA VAL A 59 10.22 5.50 23.34
C VAL A 59 11.63 5.68 23.91
N SER A 60 12.63 5.94 23.07
CA SER A 60 14.00 6.20 23.51
C SER A 60 14.10 7.48 24.35
N THR A 61 13.41 8.54 23.92
CA THR A 61 13.39 9.84 24.61
C THR A 61 12.70 9.74 25.97
N ARG A 62 11.59 8.99 26.08
CA ARG A 62 10.89 8.74 27.34
C ARG A 62 11.78 8.02 28.35
N ARG A 63 12.53 7.00 27.90
CA ARG A 63 13.52 6.31 28.77
C ARG A 63 14.62 7.25 29.26
N ARG A 64 15.09 8.16 28.41
CA ARG A 64 16.13 9.15 28.76
C ARG A 64 15.63 10.25 29.71
N ARG A 65 14.33 10.57 29.68
CA ARG A 65 13.72 11.54 30.61
C ARG A 65 13.42 10.94 31.98
N GLN A 66 12.97 9.69 32.06
CA GLN A 66 12.75 9.04 33.35
C GLN A 66 14.03 8.87 34.18
N SER A 67 15.19 8.67 33.54
CA SER A 67 16.47 8.59 34.27
C SER A 67 16.88 9.92 34.92
N ASN A 68 16.46 11.06 34.35
CA ASN A 68 16.77 12.39 34.91
C ASN A 68 15.80 12.83 36.02
N ILE A 69 14.68 12.12 36.22
CA ILE A 69 13.70 12.43 37.28
C ILE A 69 14.01 11.66 38.58
N ALA A 70 14.87 10.64 38.52
CA ALA A 70 15.28 9.84 39.67
C ALA A 70 16.56 10.35 40.38
N MET A 71 17.06 11.55 40.03
CA MET A 71 18.29 12.14 40.59
C MET A 71 17.99 13.49 41.25
N GLY A 72 17.08 13.48 42.24
CA GLY A 72 16.71 14.62 43.08
C GLY A 72 16.17 14.14 44.41
#